data_AF-A0AAU9WE33-F1
#
_entry.id   AF-A0AAU9WE33-F1
#
_cell.length_a   1.000
_cell.length_b   1.000
_cell.length_c   1.000
_cell.angle_alpha   90.00
_cell.angle_beta   90.00
_cell.angle_gamma   90.00
#
_symmetry.space_group_name_H-M   'P 1'
#
loop_
_entity.id
_entity.type
_entity.pdbx_description
1 polymer ?
#
loop_
_entity_poly.entity_id
_entity_poly.type
_entity_poly.pdbx_seq_one_letter_code
_entity_poly.pdbx_strand_id
1 'polypeptide(L)'
;MFQQAVKNDWKAIIDNKSKFLLAHSSSGHKHSLRGEDIKNFPRISKLILMKSHLTHCSREETASSEVKALDNFFTMLQTEPNRVYYG
;
A
#
# COMPACT_ATOMS: atom_id res chain seq x y z
N MET A 1 20.01 12.11 -11.86
CA MET A 1 19.54 12.09 -10.45
C MET A 1 20.65 11.81 -9.46
N PHE A 2 21.13 10.57 -9.28
CA PHE A 2 22.14 10.26 -8.24
C PHE A 2 23.47 10.99 -8.43
N GLN A 3 23.94 11.16 -9.68
CA GLN A 3 25.14 11.94 -9.97
C GLN A 3 24.99 13.42 -9.58
N GLN A 4 23.79 14.00 -9.70
CA GLN A 4 23.53 15.37 -9.23
C GLN A 4 23.39 15.42 -7.71
N ALA A 5 22.82 14.39 -7.08
CA ALA A 5 22.75 14.29 -5.63
C ALA A 5 24.15 14.28 -4.99
N VAL A 6 25.11 13.59 -5.60
CA VAL A 6 26.52 13.59 -5.14
C VAL A 6 27.17 14.96 -5.36
N LYS A 7 26.94 15.61 -6.51
CA LYS A 7 27.50 16.95 -6.80
C LYS A 7 26.96 18.05 -5.87
N ASN A 8 25.71 17.94 -5.46
CA ASN A 8 25.02 18.92 -4.60
C ASN A 8 24.99 18.51 -3.11
N ASP A 9 25.72 17.45 -2.74
CA ASP A 9 25.79 16.88 -1.39
C ASP A 9 24.42 16.62 -0.73
N TRP A 10 23.47 16.07 -1.49
CA TRP A 10 22.14 15.71 -1.01
C TRP A 10 22.17 14.40 -0.22
N LYS A 11 22.69 14.46 1.01
CA LYS A 11 22.86 13.32 1.93
C LYS A 11 21.63 12.43 2.05
N ALA A 12 20.44 13.02 2.15
CA ALA A 12 19.19 12.26 2.23
C ALA A 12 18.97 11.28 1.07
N ILE A 13 19.39 11.63 -0.15
CA ILE A 13 19.23 10.76 -1.33
C ILE A 13 20.38 9.76 -1.42
N ILE A 14 21.59 10.16 -1.03
CA ILE A 14 22.79 9.33 -1.05
C ILE A 14 22.66 8.19 -0.01
N ASP A 15 22.30 8.51 1.23
CA ASP A 15 22.16 7.55 2.33
C ASP A 15 21.02 6.56 2.09
N ASN A 16 20.00 6.99 1.35
CA ASN A 16 18.83 6.18 1.02
C ASN A 16 18.86 5.58 -0.39
N LYS A 17 20.02 5.59 -1.07
CA LYS A 17 20.16 5.09 -2.45
C LYS A 17 19.63 3.67 -2.64
N SER A 18 19.82 2.79 -1.65
CA SER A 18 19.33 1.41 -1.65
C SER A 18 17.81 1.27 -1.64
N LYS A 19 17.07 2.34 -1.32
CA LYS A 19 15.60 2.35 -1.29
C LYS A 19 14.98 2.66 -2.67
N PHE A 20 15.76 3.16 -3.63
CA PHE A 20 15.27 3.45 -4.97
C PHE A 20 15.33 2.21 -5.84
N LEU A 21 14.24 1.93 -6.55
CA LEU A 21 14.11 0.80 -7.45
C LEU A 21 13.72 1.28 -8.84
N LEU A 22 14.37 0.72 -9.85
CA LEU A 22 14.00 0.93 -11.25
C LEU A 22 12.96 -0.12 -11.63
N ALA A 23 11.81 0.32 -12.13
CA ALA A 23 10.74 -0.53 -12.59
C ALA A 23 10.37 -0.18 -14.04
N HIS A 24 10.05 -1.20 -14.84
CA HIS A 24 9.51 -1.00 -16.18
C HIS A 24 8.05 -0.56 -16.05
N SER A 25 7.66 0.47 -16.80
CA SER A 25 6.28 0.95 -16.87
C SER A 25 5.92 1.21 -18.32
N SER A 26 4.77 0.72 -18.74
CA SER A 26 4.21 0.95 -20.08
C SER A 26 3.80 2.41 -20.33
N SER A 27 3.48 3.18 -19.27
CA SER A 27 3.10 4.60 -19.37
C SER A 27 3.56 5.43 -18.16
N GLY A 28 3.56 6.76 -18.30
CA GLY A 28 3.83 7.71 -17.20
C GLY A 28 2.60 8.18 -16.41
N HIS A 29 1.42 7.62 -16.68
CA HIS A 29 0.17 8.05 -16.04
C HIS A 29 -0.07 7.35 -14.69
N LYS A 30 -0.88 7.99 -13.83
CA LYS A 30 -1.18 7.52 -12.46
C LYS A 30 -1.72 6.08 -12.39
N HIS A 31 -2.40 5.61 -13.44
CA HIS A 31 -2.94 4.24 -13.48
C HIS A 31 -1.84 3.18 -13.62
N SER A 32 -0.70 3.49 -14.25
CA SER A 32 0.45 2.58 -14.34
C SER A 32 1.09 2.28 -12.97
N LEU A 33 0.87 3.15 -11.98
CA LEU A 33 1.30 2.91 -10.59
C LEU A 33 0.37 1.95 -9.81
N ARG A 34 -0.85 1.71 -10.31
CA ARG A 34 -1.83 0.79 -9.68
C ARG A 34 -1.95 -0.55 -10.42
N GLY A 35 -1.43 -0.62 -11.64
CA GLY A 35 -1.65 -1.72 -12.58
C GLY A 35 -0.71 -2.92 -12.47
N GLU A 36 -0.91 -3.87 -13.39
CA GLU A 36 -0.20 -5.15 -13.56
C GLU A 36 1.32 -5.04 -13.57
N ASP A 37 1.86 -3.93 -14.08
CA ASP A 37 3.30 -3.69 -14.20
C ASP A 37 4.04 -3.79 -12.84
N ILE A 38 3.44 -3.35 -11.72
CA ILE A 38 4.04 -3.46 -10.38
C ILE A 38 3.76 -4.81 -9.71
N LYS A 39 2.64 -5.47 -10.05
CA LYS A 39 2.30 -6.83 -9.57
C LYS A 39 3.30 -7.86 -10.10
N ASN A 40 3.80 -7.68 -11.32
CA ASN A 40 4.75 -8.59 -11.98
C ASN A 40 6.17 -8.56 -11.37
N PHE A 41 6.50 -7.58 -10.52
CA PHE A 41 7.78 -7.53 -9.82
C PHE A 41 7.63 -7.94 -8.34
N PRO A 42 7.69 -9.25 -8.00
CA PRO A 42 7.46 -9.77 -6.64
C PRO A 42 8.40 -9.15 -5.58
N ARG A 43 9.54 -8.60 -5.99
CA ARG A 43 10.51 -7.91 -5.12
C ARG A 43 10.04 -6.50 -4.73
N ILE A 44 9.39 -5.78 -5.66
CA ILE A 44 8.81 -4.45 -5.42
C ILE A 44 7.57 -4.59 -4.57
N SER A 45 6.70 -5.55 -4.89
CA SER A 45 5.50 -5.83 -4.11
C SER A 45 5.85 -6.21 -2.67
N LYS A 46 6.87 -7.07 -2.43
CA LYS A 46 7.34 -7.38 -1.06
C LYS A 46 7.94 -6.19 -0.32
N LEU A 47 8.75 -5.35 -0.99
CA LEU A 47 9.36 -4.17 -0.34
C LEU A 47 8.34 -3.07 -0.05
N ILE A 48 7.37 -2.86 -0.94
CA ILE A 48 6.24 -1.95 -0.72
C ILE A 48 5.35 -2.52 0.36
N LEU A 49 4.97 -3.81 0.33
CA LEU A 49 4.19 -4.44 1.40
C LEU A 49 4.90 -4.39 2.74
N MET A 50 6.22 -4.60 2.80
CA MET A 50 6.96 -4.60 4.07
C MET A 50 7.10 -3.19 4.66
N LYS A 51 7.29 -2.17 3.82
CA LYS A 51 7.27 -0.76 4.27
C LYS A 51 5.86 -0.28 4.57
N SER A 52 4.87 -0.68 3.78
CA SER A 52 3.47 -0.38 4.06
C SER A 52 3.06 -1.09 5.34
N HIS A 53 3.47 -2.33 5.61
CA HIS A 53 3.22 -2.97 6.90
C HIS A 53 3.76 -2.11 8.04
N LEU A 54 4.98 -1.56 7.94
CA LEU A 54 5.55 -0.74 9.02
C LEU A 54 4.87 0.63 9.20
N THR A 55 4.36 1.27 8.14
CA THR A 55 3.64 2.57 8.24
C THR A 55 2.12 2.45 8.29
N HIS A 56 1.58 1.28 7.96
CA HIS A 56 0.15 0.96 7.94
C HIS A 56 -0.25 -0.01 9.05
N CYS A 57 0.66 -0.63 9.82
CA CYS A 57 0.24 -1.44 10.98
C CYS A 57 -0.75 -0.69 11.87
N SER A 58 -0.57 0.62 12.05
CA SER A 58 -1.49 1.45 12.83
C SER A 58 -2.82 1.81 12.14
N ARG A 59 -2.94 1.64 10.81
CA ARG A 59 -4.07 2.14 10.00
C ARG A 59 -4.82 1.02 9.24
N GLU A 60 -4.12 -0.04 8.84
CA GLU A 60 -4.69 -1.30 8.36
C GLU A 60 -5.34 -2.08 9.51
N GLU A 61 -4.87 -1.98 10.75
CA GLU A 61 -5.57 -2.57 11.89
C GLU A 61 -6.96 -1.95 12.09
N THR A 62 -7.08 -0.64 11.84
CA THR A 62 -8.37 0.09 11.88
C THR A 62 -9.21 -0.17 10.63
N ALA A 63 -8.62 -0.17 9.45
CA ALA A 63 -9.36 -0.44 8.21
C ALA A 63 -9.79 -1.92 8.11
N SER A 64 -8.98 -2.86 8.60
CA SER A 64 -9.33 -4.28 8.63
C SER A 64 -10.39 -4.58 9.69
N SER A 65 -10.42 -3.84 10.80
CA SER A 65 -11.47 -3.96 11.80
C SER A 65 -12.80 -3.36 11.32
N GLU A 66 -12.79 -2.26 10.57
CA GLU A 66 -13.97 -1.67 9.93
C GLU A 66 -14.60 -2.64 8.89
N VAL A 67 -13.76 -3.24 8.05
CA VAL A 67 -14.24 -4.22 7.05
C VAL A 67 -14.81 -5.47 7.73
N LYS A 68 -14.17 -5.97 8.80
CA LYS A 68 -14.71 -7.09 9.59
C LYS A 68 -16.01 -6.75 10.32
N ALA A 69 -16.15 -5.52 10.83
CA ALA A 69 -17.36 -5.08 11.49
C ALA A 69 -18.55 -5.04 10.50
N LEU A 70 -18.32 -4.57 9.28
CA LEU A 70 -19.31 -4.59 8.21
C LEU A 70 -19.69 -6.01 7.78
N ASP A 71 -18.71 -6.90 7.63
CA ASP A 71 -18.96 -8.29 7.23
C ASP A 71 -19.79 -9.04 8.28
N ASN A 72 -19.47 -8.82 9.56
CA ASN A 72 -20.26 -9.35 10.68
C ASN A 72 -21.67 -8.75 10.73
N PHE A 73 -21.84 -7.47 10.41
CA PHE A 73 -23.15 -6.83 10.32
C PHE A 73 -24.01 -7.49 9.23
N PHE A 74 -23.47 -7.71 8.04
CA PHE A 74 -24.19 -8.38 6.95
C PHE A 74 -24.49 -9.84 7.27
N THR A 75 -23.57 -10.54 7.93
CA THR A 75 -23.78 -11.92 8.37
C THR A 75 -24.92 -12.00 9.40
N MET A 76 -24.91 -11.12 10.41
CA MET A 76 -25.99 -11.07 11.41
C MET A 76 -27.33 -10.65 10.81
N LEU A 77 -27.35 -9.80 9.78
CA LEU A 77 -28.57 -9.44 9.06
C LEU A 77 -29.18 -10.65 8.33
N GLN A 78 -28.35 -11.55 7.80
CA GLN A 78 -28.79 -12.77 7.12
C GLN A 78 -29.27 -13.85 8.09
N THR A 79 -28.64 -13.99 9.26
CA THR A 79 -28.99 -15.05 10.23
C THR A 79 -30.07 -14.61 11.22
N GLU A 80 -30.04 -13.36 11.67
CA GLU A 80 -30.88 -12.83 12.75
C GLU A 80 -31.28 -11.36 12.50
N PRO A 81 -32.19 -11.09 11.55
CA PRO A 81 -32.56 -9.73 11.16
C PRO A 81 -33.17 -8.90 12.30
N ASN A 82 -33.71 -9.54 13.35
CA ASN A 82 -34.30 -8.85 14.51
C ASN A 82 -33.26 -8.30 15.49
N ARG A 83 -31.97 -8.63 15.33
CA ARG A 83 -30.89 -8.22 16.23
C ARG A 83 -30.09 -7.04 15.68
N VAL A 84 -30.25 -6.75 14.40
CA VAL A 84 -29.49 -5.75 13.66
C VAL A 84 -30.42 -4.64 13.21
N TYR A 85 -30.16 -3.42 13.67
CA TYR A 85 -30.94 -2.24 13.33
C TYR A 85 -30.06 -1.24 12.58
N TYR A 86 -30.62 -0.62 11.55
CA TYR A 86 -30.01 0.48 10.79
C TYR A 86 -31.10 1.47 10.38
N GLY A 87 -30.81 2.76 10.46
CA GLY A 87 -31.78 3.84 10.24
C GLY A 87 -31.25 5.17 10.73
#